data_AF-A0A7U9SXU2-F1
#
_entry.id   AF-A0A7U9SXU2-F1
#
_cell.length_a   1.000
_cell.length_b   1.000
_cell.length_c   1.000
_cell.angle_alpha   90.00
_cell.angle_beta   90.00
_cell.angle_gamma   90.00
#
_symmetry.space_group_name_H-M   'P 1'
#
loop_
_entity.id
_entity.type
_entity.pdbx_description
1 polymer ?
#
loop_
_entity_poly.entity_id
_entity_poly.type
_entity_poly.pdbx_seq_one_letter_code
_entity_poly.pdbx_strand_id
1 'polypeptide(L)'
;MEEAYTKVKQVPLSSSHLGIVAEVNELSREIEEGLVSIEEASERLRRIDGMPGKKGYFQVLAAGIVSGCFGYLLGASELESVIAFVIGCLLHVWVLTAKKYQMSKMIVNIAGGVIITALALLAYHLPVPGHVKPDGMIIGSIMPLVPGLAFVNAIRDIADSDFLSGTVRMIDALLVFVYIAVGVGITLSIYNNMGGRLML
;
A
#
# COMPACT_ATOMS: atom_id res chain seq x y z
N MET A 1 -18.44 -29.17 -33.93
CA MET A 1 -18.98 -28.54 -32.72
C MET A 1 -17.85 -28.49 -31.73
N GLU A 2 -17.31 -27.31 -31.47
CA GLU A 2 -16.27 -27.10 -30.45
C GLU A 2 -16.99 -27.12 -29.09
N GLU A 3 -16.67 -28.09 -28.24
CA GLU A 3 -17.33 -28.26 -26.95
C GLU A 3 -16.97 -27.09 -26.03
N ALA A 4 -17.95 -26.28 -25.65
CA ALA A 4 -17.76 -25.22 -24.67
C ALA A 4 -17.66 -25.83 -23.26
N TYR A 5 -16.43 -26.02 -22.77
CA TYR A 5 -16.16 -26.46 -21.40
C TYR A 5 -16.03 -25.26 -20.45
N THR A 6 -16.85 -25.24 -19.39
CA THR A 6 -16.73 -24.25 -18.31
C THR A 6 -15.48 -24.54 -17.48
N LYS A 7 -14.49 -23.64 -17.55
CA LYS A 7 -13.25 -23.75 -16.78
C LYS A 7 -13.29 -22.80 -15.58
N VAL A 8 -13.44 -23.34 -14.38
CA VAL A 8 -13.35 -22.56 -13.14
C VAL A 8 -11.89 -22.54 -12.69
N LYS A 9 -11.28 -21.35 -12.65
CA LYS A 9 -9.91 -21.16 -12.16
C LYS A 9 -9.94 -20.17 -10.99
N GLN A 10 -9.38 -20.58 -9.85
CA GLN A 10 -9.20 -19.67 -8.74
C GLN A 10 -8.10 -18.66 -9.08
N VAL A 11 -8.44 -17.37 -9.08
CA VAL A 11 -7.47 -16.29 -9.23
C VAL A 11 -7.25 -15.69 -7.85
N PRO A 12 -6.09 -15.92 -7.21
CA PRO A 12 -5.81 -15.31 -5.91
C PRO A 12 -5.75 -13.79 -6.06
N LEU A 13 -6.16 -13.07 -5.02
CA LEU A 13 -6.00 -11.62 -4.96
C LEU A 13 -4.51 -11.28 -4.93
N SER A 14 -3.95 -10.93 -6.09
CA SER A 14 -2.56 -10.52 -6.23
C SER A 14 -2.41 -9.00 -6.05
N SER A 15 -1.20 -8.56 -5.68
CA SER A 15 -0.86 -7.13 -5.65
C SER A 15 -1.07 -6.48 -7.03
N SER A 16 -1.66 -5.29 -7.06
CA SER A 16 -1.91 -4.54 -8.31
C SER A 16 -0.60 -4.14 -8.99
N HIS A 17 -0.39 -4.59 -10.23
CA HIS A 17 0.71 -4.14 -11.09
C HIS A 17 0.14 -3.30 -12.23
N LEU A 18 0.05 -1.99 -12.03
CA LEU A 18 -0.57 -1.07 -13.00
C LEU A 18 0.13 -1.06 -14.38
N GLY A 19 1.43 -1.31 -14.42
CA GLY A 19 2.17 -1.54 -15.68
C GLY A 19 1.64 -2.70 -16.51
N ILE A 20 1.38 -3.86 -15.89
CA ILE A 20 0.75 -5.01 -16.57
C ILE A 20 -0.63 -4.64 -17.08
N VAL A 21 -1.43 -3.94 -16.26
CA VAL A 21 -2.78 -3.49 -16.66
C VAL A 21 -2.72 -2.56 -17.87
N ALA A 22 -1.79 -1.61 -17.88
CA ALA A 22 -1.61 -0.68 -19.00
C ALA A 22 -1.21 -1.40 -20.29
N GLU A 23 -0.23 -2.31 -20.23
CA GLU A 23 0.25 -3.06 -21.40
C GLU A 23 -0.81 -4.02 -21.95
N VAL A 24 -1.59 -4.68 -21.07
CA VAL A 24 -2.73 -5.52 -21.50
C VAL A 24 -3.82 -4.68 -22.15
N ASN A 25 -4.10 -3.49 -21.61
CA ASN A 25 -5.09 -2.57 -22.16
C ASN A 25 -4.66 -2.02 -23.53
N GLU A 26 -3.37 -1.72 -23.71
CA GLU A 26 -2.82 -1.32 -25.01
C GLU A 26 -2.93 -2.45 -26.03
N LEU A 27 -2.48 -3.66 -25.65
CA LEU A 27 -2.61 -4.85 -26.49
C LEU A 27 -4.07 -5.13 -26.89
N SER A 28 -5.02 -4.93 -25.98
CA SER A 28 -6.45 -5.09 -26.28
C SER A 28 -6.93 -4.14 -27.38
N ARG A 29 -6.44 -2.89 -27.39
CA ARG A 29 -6.79 -1.90 -28.42
C ARG A 29 -6.18 -2.26 -29.76
N GLU A 30 -4.91 -2.66 -29.77
CA GLU A 30 -4.23 -3.06 -31.00
C GLU A 30 -4.86 -4.32 -31.65
N ILE A 31 -5.39 -5.25 -30.84
CA ILE A 31 -6.15 -6.41 -31.32
C ILE A 31 -7.49 -5.95 -31.94
N GLU A 32 -8.21 -5.03 -31.29
CA GLU A 32 -9.47 -4.48 -31.79
C GLU A 32 -9.27 -3.75 -33.13
N GLU A 33 -8.16 -3.05 -33.29
CA GLU A 33 -7.76 -2.36 -34.52
C GLU A 33 -7.21 -3.30 -35.60
N GLY A 34 -7.06 -4.61 -35.30
CA GLY A 34 -6.55 -5.61 -36.23
C GLY A 34 -5.06 -5.45 -36.55
N LEU A 35 -4.30 -4.75 -35.70
CA LEU A 35 -2.88 -4.48 -35.88
C LEU A 35 -1.98 -5.65 -35.47
N VAL A 36 -2.52 -6.63 -34.74
CA VAL A 36 -1.75 -7.71 -34.11
C VAL A 36 -2.38 -9.06 -34.44
N SER A 37 -1.55 -10.03 -34.85
CA SER A 37 -1.97 -11.42 -35.08
C SER A 37 -2.21 -12.18 -33.77
N ILE A 38 -2.94 -13.30 -33.82
CA ILE A 38 -3.20 -14.13 -32.63
C ILE A 38 -1.90 -14.66 -32.00
N GLU A 39 -0.96 -15.10 -32.84
CA GLU A 39 0.34 -15.60 -32.41
C GLU A 39 1.15 -14.49 -31.71
N GLU A 40 1.18 -13.29 -32.30
CA GLU A 40 1.88 -12.13 -31.73
C GLU A 40 1.24 -11.64 -30.42
N ALA A 41 -0.09 -11.63 -30.36
CA ALA A 41 -0.81 -11.32 -29.14
C ALA A 41 -0.48 -12.33 -28.02
N SER A 42 -0.40 -13.63 -28.34
CA SER A 42 -0.01 -14.67 -27.37
C SER A 42 1.41 -14.48 -26.85
N GLU A 43 2.34 -14.14 -27.73
CA GLU A 43 3.73 -13.91 -27.35
C GLU A 43 3.88 -12.64 -26.50
N ARG A 44 3.23 -11.56 -26.90
CA ARG A 44 3.24 -10.29 -26.15
C ARG A 44 2.60 -10.46 -24.78
N LEU A 45 1.51 -11.22 -24.66
CA LEU A 45 0.90 -11.54 -23.36
C LEU A 45 1.86 -12.30 -22.44
N ARG A 46 2.66 -13.24 -22.96
CA ARG A 46 3.71 -13.92 -22.17
C ARG A 46 4.81 -12.96 -21.72
N ARG A 47 5.20 -12.00 -22.56
CA ARG A 47 6.18 -10.97 -22.18
C ARG A 47 5.62 -10.06 -21.08
N ILE A 48 4.35 -9.67 -21.18
CA ILE A 48 3.66 -8.85 -20.19
C ILE A 48 3.57 -9.57 -18.83
N ASP A 49 3.25 -10.87 -18.83
CA ASP A 49 3.20 -11.69 -17.61
C ASP A 49 4.58 -11.78 -16.91
N GLY A 50 5.67 -11.74 -17.68
CA GLY A 50 7.05 -11.73 -17.17
C GLY A 50 7.57 -10.38 -16.71
N MET A 51 6.79 -9.29 -16.76
CA MET A 51 7.27 -7.94 -16.45
C MET A 51 7.74 -7.82 -14.99
N PRO A 52 9.01 -7.44 -14.75
CA PRO A 52 9.49 -7.29 -13.39
C PRO A 52 8.84 -6.10 -12.69
N GLY A 53 8.62 -6.23 -11.38
CA GLY A 53 8.23 -5.09 -10.54
C GLY A 53 9.29 -3.99 -10.55
N LYS A 54 8.91 -2.76 -10.17
CA LYS A 54 9.84 -1.64 -10.03
C LYS A 54 10.95 -1.96 -9.02
N LYS A 55 12.16 -1.44 -9.25
CA LYS A 55 13.32 -1.66 -8.37
C LYS A 55 13.04 -1.15 -6.95
N GLY A 56 13.53 -1.87 -5.94
CA GLY A 56 13.24 -1.61 -4.52
C GLY A 56 13.56 -0.18 -4.07
N TYR A 57 14.71 0.38 -4.48
CA TYR A 57 15.09 1.76 -4.12
C TYR A 57 14.09 2.81 -4.62
N PHE A 58 13.51 2.60 -5.81
CA PHE A 58 12.54 3.53 -6.37
C PHE A 58 11.24 3.47 -5.58
N GLN A 59 10.84 2.28 -5.13
CA GLN A 59 9.67 2.12 -4.27
C GLN A 59 9.88 2.78 -2.91
N VAL A 60 11.09 2.67 -2.33
CA VAL A 60 11.44 3.33 -1.05
C VAL A 60 11.36 4.85 -1.17
N LEU A 61 11.97 5.42 -2.21
CA LEU A 61 11.90 6.86 -2.46
C LEU A 61 10.46 7.31 -2.72
N ALA A 62 9.70 6.57 -3.53
CA ALA A 62 8.30 6.88 -3.78
C ALA A 62 7.46 6.84 -2.50
N ALA A 63 7.68 5.85 -1.62
CA ALA A 63 7.01 5.77 -0.33
C ALA A 63 7.34 6.95 0.56
N GLY A 64 8.61 7.38 0.62
CA GLY A 64 9.01 8.60 1.33
C GLY A 64 8.31 9.84 0.77
N ILE A 65 8.33 10.04 -0.55
CA ILE A 65 7.67 11.18 -1.20
C ILE A 65 6.16 11.20 -0.86
N VAL A 66 5.50 10.05 -1.00
CA VAL A 66 4.08 9.89 -0.62
C VAL A 66 3.88 10.29 0.83
N SER A 67 4.69 9.80 1.75
CA SER A 67 4.55 10.10 3.17
C SER A 67 4.74 11.58 3.51
N GLY A 68 5.75 12.24 2.93
CA GLY A 68 5.97 13.67 3.13
C GLY A 68 4.89 14.53 2.50
N CYS A 69 4.50 14.24 1.25
CA CYS A 69 3.46 14.98 0.54
C CYS A 69 2.09 14.84 1.21
N PHE A 70 1.70 13.62 1.62
CA PHE A 70 0.44 13.43 2.32
C PHE A 70 0.46 14.01 3.73
N GLY A 71 1.60 13.97 4.42
CA GLY A 71 1.77 14.68 5.69
C GLY A 71 1.45 16.17 5.52
N TYR A 72 2.10 16.82 4.56
CA TYR A 72 1.88 18.23 4.26
C TYR A 72 0.43 18.52 3.84
N LEU A 73 -0.14 17.67 2.96
CA LEU A 73 -1.52 17.81 2.48
C LEU A 73 -2.55 17.71 3.61
N LEU A 74 -2.27 16.91 4.63
CA LEU A 74 -3.15 16.70 5.79
C LEU A 74 -2.85 17.67 6.95
N GLY A 75 -2.06 18.71 6.70
CA GLY A 75 -1.82 19.80 7.63
C GLY A 75 -0.63 19.59 8.59
N ALA A 76 0.26 18.65 8.31
CA ALA A 76 1.54 18.55 9.00
C ALA A 76 2.45 19.73 8.60
N SER A 77 3.31 20.17 9.52
CA SER A 77 4.30 21.21 9.23
C SER A 77 5.33 20.75 8.19
N GLU A 78 6.07 21.69 7.60
CA GLU A 78 7.15 21.37 6.65
C GLU A 78 8.17 20.39 7.27
N LEU A 79 8.54 20.63 8.53
CA LEU A 79 9.49 19.78 9.24
C LEU A 79 8.91 18.39 9.54
N GLU A 80 7.66 18.31 10.00
CA GLU A 80 6.96 17.02 10.19
C GLU A 80 6.87 16.23 8.87
N SER A 81 6.67 16.93 7.76
CA SER A 81 6.58 16.33 6.42
C SER A 81 7.92 15.77 5.97
N VAL A 82 9.03 16.48 6.24
CA VAL A 82 10.40 15.97 5.98
C VAL A 82 10.69 14.75 6.86
N ILE A 83 10.28 14.77 8.13
CA ILE A 83 10.45 13.61 9.01
C ILE A 83 9.58 12.44 8.52
N ALA A 84 8.33 12.69 8.13
CA ALA A 84 7.43 11.69 7.57
C ALA A 84 8.00 11.06 6.30
N PHE A 85 8.71 11.83 5.45
CA PHE A 85 9.44 11.29 4.31
C PHE A 85 10.48 10.25 4.72
N VAL A 86 11.26 10.53 5.77
CA VAL A 86 12.29 9.60 6.28
C VAL A 86 11.65 8.36 6.88
N ILE A 87 10.59 8.53 7.69
CA ILE A 87 9.85 7.41 8.28
C ILE A 87 9.22 6.55 7.18
N GLY A 88 8.62 7.16 6.15
CA GLY A 88 8.05 6.46 4.99
C GLY A 88 9.09 5.64 4.22
N CYS A 89 10.30 6.18 4.03
CA CYS A 89 11.42 5.42 3.47
C CYS A 89 11.77 4.18 4.33
N LEU A 90 11.95 4.37 5.63
CA LEU A 90 12.31 3.30 6.56
C LEU A 90 11.22 2.22 6.64
N LEU A 91 9.96 2.64 6.67
CA LEU A 91 8.81 1.76 6.63
C LEU A 91 8.80 0.92 5.35
N HIS A 92 9.09 1.50 4.19
CA HIS A 92 9.07 0.74 2.95
C HIS A 92 10.24 -0.25 2.85
N VAL A 93 11.38 0.05 3.46
CA VAL A 93 12.46 -0.93 3.65
C VAL A 93 11.98 -2.12 4.48
N TRP A 94 11.20 -1.87 5.54
CA TRP A 94 10.53 -2.94 6.30
C TRP A 94 9.58 -3.75 5.42
N VAL A 95 8.70 -3.11 4.64
CA VAL A 95 7.75 -3.80 3.74
C VAL A 95 8.48 -4.70 2.74
N LEU A 96 9.58 -4.22 2.13
CA LEU A 96 10.39 -5.02 1.21
C LEU A 96 11.04 -6.21 1.91
N THR A 97 11.52 -6.01 3.14
CA THR A 97 12.13 -7.07 3.95
C THR A 97 11.10 -8.12 4.33
N ALA A 98 9.92 -7.70 4.80
CA ALA A 98 8.83 -8.58 5.16
C ALA A 98 8.30 -9.38 3.96
N LYS A 99 8.28 -8.76 2.76
CA LYS A 99 7.99 -9.46 1.50
C LYS A 99 9.03 -10.53 1.17
N LYS A 100 10.33 -10.24 1.38
CA LYS A 100 11.42 -11.21 1.16
C LYS A 100 11.29 -12.44 2.08
N TYR A 101 10.84 -12.23 3.32
CA TYR A 101 10.60 -13.31 4.29
C TYR A 101 9.20 -13.92 4.22
N GLN A 102 8.38 -13.56 3.21
CA GLN A 102 7.01 -14.07 3.03
C GLN A 102 6.14 -13.93 4.28
N MET A 103 6.31 -12.83 5.01
CA MET A 103 5.53 -12.56 6.23
C MET A 103 4.05 -12.35 5.88
N SER A 104 3.16 -12.72 6.80
CA SER A 104 1.73 -12.54 6.61
C SER A 104 1.36 -11.05 6.57
N LYS A 105 0.30 -10.73 5.82
CA LYS A 105 -0.24 -9.36 5.71
C LYS A 105 -0.52 -8.72 7.07
N MET A 106 -1.00 -9.52 8.02
CA MET A 106 -1.22 -9.09 9.40
C MET A 106 0.07 -8.59 10.05
N ILE A 107 1.14 -9.40 10.00
CA ILE A 107 2.42 -9.03 10.65
C ILE A 107 3.03 -7.80 9.97
N VAL A 108 3.01 -7.75 8.63
CA VAL A 108 3.55 -6.62 7.87
C VAL A 108 2.91 -5.30 8.33
N ASN A 109 1.58 -5.27 8.46
CA ASN A 109 0.83 -4.06 8.78
C ASN A 109 0.84 -3.70 10.26
N ILE A 110 0.74 -4.68 11.18
CA ILE A 110 0.89 -4.42 12.62
C ILE A 110 2.29 -3.87 12.91
N ALA A 111 3.34 -4.55 12.45
CA ALA A 111 4.71 -4.10 12.66
C ALA A 111 4.97 -2.77 11.94
N GLY A 112 4.38 -2.56 10.76
CA GLY A 112 4.43 -1.28 10.06
C GLY A 112 3.87 -0.13 10.91
N GLY A 113 2.69 -0.32 11.51
CA GLY A 113 2.10 0.64 12.45
C GLY A 113 3.00 0.90 13.66
N VAL A 114 3.58 -0.15 14.24
CA VAL A 114 4.55 -0.01 15.36
C VAL A 114 5.78 0.79 14.95
N ILE A 115 6.38 0.48 13.81
CA ILE A 115 7.58 1.17 13.30
C ILE A 115 7.29 2.66 13.07
N ILE A 116 6.18 2.98 12.40
CA ILE A 116 5.79 4.38 12.15
C ILE A 116 5.66 5.14 13.46
N THR A 117 4.88 4.62 14.40
CA THR A 117 4.62 5.30 15.66
C THR A 117 5.87 5.40 16.53
N ALA A 118 6.67 4.34 16.62
CA ALA A 118 7.92 4.36 17.38
C ALA A 118 8.92 5.38 16.83
N LEU A 119 9.07 5.45 15.49
CA LEU A 119 9.94 6.43 14.85
C LEU A 119 9.42 7.86 14.99
N ALA A 120 8.10 8.07 14.91
CA ALA A 120 7.49 9.38 15.14
C ALA A 120 7.68 9.85 16.59
N LEU A 121 7.52 8.97 17.57
CA LEU A 121 7.79 9.27 18.98
C LEU A 121 9.28 9.51 19.24
N LEU A 122 10.18 8.76 18.59
CA LEU A 122 11.62 9.00 18.68
C LEU A 122 11.98 10.38 18.10
N ALA A 123 11.40 10.75 16.96
CA ALA A 123 11.59 12.06 16.34
C ALA A 123 11.06 13.20 17.22
N TYR A 124 9.97 12.98 17.94
CA TYR A 124 9.41 13.94 18.89
C TYR A 124 10.36 14.25 20.06
N HIS A 125 11.10 13.25 20.55
CA HIS A 125 12.06 13.44 21.66
C HIS A 125 13.44 13.91 21.22
N LEU A 126 13.73 13.92 19.91
CA LEU A 126 14.97 14.49 19.40
C LEU A 126 14.91 16.02 19.48
N PRO A 127 16.04 16.70 19.76
CA PRO A 127 16.11 18.16 19.79
C PRO A 127 16.10 18.72 18.36
N VAL A 128 14.97 18.56 17.66
CA VAL A 128 14.72 19.13 16.34
C VAL A 128 14.24 20.58 16.50
N PRO A 129 14.65 21.51 15.61
CA PRO A 129 14.21 22.90 15.70
C PRO A 129 12.72 23.02 15.32
N GLY A 130 11.86 23.36 16.28
CA GLY A 130 10.43 23.56 16.05
C GLY A 130 9.55 22.59 16.84
N HIS A 131 8.32 22.99 17.13
CA HIS A 131 7.35 22.13 17.82
C HIS A 131 6.78 21.13 16.81
N VAL A 132 7.39 19.95 16.70
CA VAL A 132 6.86 18.83 15.90
C VAL A 132 5.84 18.04 16.71
N LYS A 133 4.76 17.60 16.07
CA LYS A 133 3.72 16.76 16.67
C LYS A 133 3.80 15.34 16.10
N PRO A 134 3.74 14.30 16.94
CA PRO A 134 3.71 12.91 16.48
C PRO A 134 2.57 12.63 15.50
N ASP A 135 1.41 13.23 15.71
CA ASP A 135 0.20 12.98 14.91
C ASP A 135 0.41 13.25 13.43
N GLY A 136 1.01 14.39 13.06
CA GLY A 136 1.28 14.75 11.66
C GLY A 136 2.27 13.79 11.01
N MET A 137 3.31 13.39 11.74
CA MET A 137 4.30 12.43 11.27
C MET A 137 3.70 11.03 11.06
N ILE A 138 2.85 10.58 11.98
CA ILE A 138 2.17 9.28 11.90
C ILE A 138 1.20 9.25 10.71
N ILE A 139 0.35 10.27 10.59
CA ILE A 139 -0.66 10.36 9.52
C ILE A 139 -0.01 10.39 8.13
N GLY A 140 1.08 11.14 7.94
CA GLY A 140 1.81 11.12 6.66
C GLY A 140 2.47 9.77 6.38
N SER A 141 3.17 9.23 7.38
CA SER A 141 3.99 8.03 7.22
C SER A 141 3.19 6.73 7.04
N ILE A 142 1.92 6.71 7.44
CA ILE A 142 1.05 5.53 7.33
C ILE A 142 0.50 5.31 5.91
N MET A 143 0.47 6.37 5.10
CA MET A 143 -0.20 6.37 3.79
C MET A 143 0.28 5.29 2.82
N PRO A 144 1.58 4.92 2.74
CA PRO A 144 2.02 3.82 1.90
C PRO A 144 1.41 2.45 2.25
N LEU A 145 0.95 2.24 3.48
CA LEU A 145 0.28 1.00 3.91
C LEU A 145 -1.22 1.02 3.68
N VAL A 146 -1.80 2.21 3.51
CA VAL A 146 -3.26 2.37 3.39
C VAL A 146 -3.74 1.68 2.10
N PRO A 147 -4.71 0.75 2.19
CA PRO A 147 -5.20 -0.02 1.05
C PRO A 147 -6.20 0.78 0.19
N GLY A 148 -5.85 2.02 -0.18
CA GLY A 148 -6.76 2.96 -0.84
C GLY A 148 -7.29 2.46 -2.18
N LEU A 149 -6.43 1.91 -3.04
CA LEU A 149 -6.85 1.33 -4.32
C LEU A 149 -7.79 0.13 -4.16
N ALA A 150 -7.51 -0.75 -3.19
CA ALA A 150 -8.38 -1.89 -2.92
C ALA A 150 -9.75 -1.43 -2.41
N PHE A 151 -9.78 -0.43 -1.53
CA PHE A 151 -11.00 0.17 -1.00
C PHE A 151 -11.87 0.82 -2.09
N VAL A 152 -11.26 1.65 -2.95
CA VAL A 152 -11.99 2.29 -4.07
C VAL A 152 -12.50 1.26 -5.07
N ASN A 153 -11.69 0.26 -5.42
CA ASN A 153 -12.12 -0.82 -6.31
C ASN A 153 -13.26 -1.63 -5.69
N ALA A 154 -13.25 -1.86 -4.37
CA ALA A 154 -14.32 -2.58 -3.70
C ALA A 154 -15.66 -1.82 -3.80
N ILE A 155 -15.63 -0.49 -3.62
CA ILE A 155 -16.82 0.35 -3.80
C ILE A 155 -17.32 0.30 -5.24
N ARG A 156 -16.40 0.37 -6.21
CA ARG A 156 -16.75 0.28 -7.64
C ARG A 156 -17.41 -1.06 -7.98
N ASP A 157 -16.81 -2.17 -7.55
CA ASP A 157 -17.34 -3.52 -7.79
C ASP A 157 -18.77 -3.65 -7.20
N ILE A 158 -19.01 -3.11 -6.00
CA ILE A 158 -20.35 -3.07 -5.37
C ILE A 158 -21.33 -2.22 -6.17
N ALA A 159 -20.90 -1.03 -6.65
CA ALA A 159 -21.73 -0.14 -7.44
C ALA A 159 -22.12 -0.76 -8.80
N ASP A 160 -21.22 -1.56 -9.39
CA ASP A 160 -21.43 -2.31 -10.62
C ASP A 160 -22.20 -3.64 -10.38
N SER A 161 -22.77 -3.83 -9.19
CA SER A 161 -23.54 -5.02 -8.75
C SER A 161 -22.74 -6.33 -8.65
N ASP A 162 -21.40 -6.28 -8.69
CA ASP A 162 -20.52 -7.39 -8.31
C ASP A 162 -20.29 -7.39 -6.78
N PHE A 163 -21.33 -7.77 -6.05
CA PHE A 163 -21.32 -7.76 -4.59
C PHE A 163 -20.31 -8.75 -4.01
N LEU A 164 -20.04 -9.88 -4.68
CA LEU A 164 -19.14 -10.90 -4.15
C LEU A 164 -17.68 -10.42 -4.22
N SER A 165 -17.21 -9.96 -5.40
CA SER A 165 -15.86 -9.39 -5.53
C SER A 165 -15.70 -8.18 -4.62
N GLY A 166 -16.69 -7.28 -4.66
CA GLY A 166 -16.68 -6.05 -3.88
C GLY A 166 -16.61 -6.29 -2.37
N THR A 167 -17.42 -7.19 -1.83
CA THR A 167 -17.41 -7.51 -0.38
C THR A 167 -16.10 -8.17 0.05
N VAL A 168 -15.57 -9.11 -0.74
CA VAL A 168 -14.29 -9.77 -0.42
C VAL A 168 -13.16 -8.74 -0.36
N ARG A 169 -13.08 -7.84 -1.36
CA ARG A 169 -12.06 -6.79 -1.42
C ARG A 169 -12.24 -5.74 -0.32
N MET A 170 -13.48 -5.41 0.02
CA MET A 170 -13.81 -4.51 1.13
C MET A 170 -13.31 -5.06 2.46
N ILE A 171 -13.61 -6.33 2.76
CA ILE A 171 -13.13 -7.00 3.99
C ILE A 171 -11.60 -7.03 4.03
N ASP A 172 -10.96 -7.37 2.92
CA ASP A 172 -9.49 -7.40 2.83
C ASP A 172 -8.85 -6.01 3.09
N ALA A 173 -9.48 -4.93 2.61
CA ALA A 173 -9.05 -3.55 2.89
C ALA A 173 -9.31 -3.15 4.36
N LEU A 174 -10.50 -3.46 4.91
CA LEU A 174 -10.85 -3.17 6.30
C LEU A 174 -9.94 -3.89 7.29
N LEU A 175 -9.57 -5.14 7.02
CA LEU A 175 -8.62 -5.89 7.86
C LEU A 175 -7.26 -5.20 7.90
N VAL A 176 -6.77 -4.67 6.78
CA VAL A 176 -5.50 -3.91 6.76
C VAL A 176 -5.60 -2.66 7.63
N PHE A 177 -6.71 -1.91 7.57
CA PHE A 177 -6.92 -0.76 8.46
C PHE A 177 -6.88 -1.16 9.94
N VAL A 178 -7.53 -2.28 10.31
CA VAL A 178 -7.51 -2.81 11.67
C VAL A 178 -6.09 -3.19 12.10
N TYR A 179 -5.33 -3.89 11.25
CA TYR A 179 -3.95 -4.29 11.58
C TYR A 179 -3.04 -3.08 11.83
N ILE A 180 -3.16 -2.05 10.99
CA ILE A 180 -2.44 -0.79 11.16
C ILE A 180 -2.84 -0.12 12.48
N ALA A 181 -4.14 0.01 12.75
CA ALA A 181 -4.66 0.62 13.96
C ALA A 181 -4.21 -0.10 15.23
N VAL A 182 -4.15 -1.43 15.21
CA VAL A 182 -3.61 -2.25 16.30
C VAL A 182 -2.13 -1.93 16.55
N GLY A 183 -1.30 -1.88 15.50
CA GLY A 183 0.12 -1.56 15.65
C GLY A 183 0.39 -0.17 16.24
N VAL A 184 -0.33 0.84 15.72
CA VAL A 184 -0.28 2.21 16.25
C VAL A 184 -0.77 2.26 17.70
N GLY A 185 -1.93 1.65 17.97
CA GLY A 185 -2.56 1.66 19.30
C GLY A 185 -1.73 0.97 20.38
N ILE A 186 -1.10 -0.17 20.07
CA ILE A 186 -0.18 -0.86 20.99
C ILE A 186 0.98 0.09 21.36
N THR A 187 1.59 0.72 20.37
CA THR A 187 2.76 1.58 20.58
C THR A 187 2.42 2.81 21.40
N LEU A 188 1.31 3.49 21.09
CA LEU A 188 0.82 4.63 21.87
C LEU A 188 0.42 4.22 23.30
N SER A 189 -0.23 3.06 23.45
CA SER A 189 -0.62 2.56 24.78
C SER A 189 0.59 2.27 25.66
N ILE A 190 1.62 1.61 25.12
CA ILE A 190 2.88 1.36 25.83
C ILE A 190 3.55 2.69 26.21
N TYR A 191 3.64 3.63 25.26
CA TYR A 191 4.22 4.94 25.50
C TYR A 191 3.49 5.70 26.61
N ASN A 192 2.16 5.72 26.61
CA ASN A 192 1.35 6.40 27.62
C ASN A 192 1.48 5.75 29.01
N ASN A 193 1.58 4.43 29.08
CA ASN A 193 1.75 3.70 30.33
C ASN A 193 3.17 3.86 30.93
N MET A 194 4.21 3.91 30.10
CA MET A 194 5.60 4.12 30.54
C MET A 194 5.91 5.59 30.86
N GLY A 195 5.31 6.51 30.11
CA GLY A 195 5.57 7.95 30.22
C GLY A 195 4.74 8.67 31.29
N GLY A 196 3.73 8.03 31.89
CA GLY A 196 2.93 8.59 32.98
C GLY A 196 2.31 9.97 32.68
N ARG A 197 1.10 10.00 32.11
CA ARG A 197 0.30 11.22 31.87
C ARG A 197 1.04 12.32 31.06
N LEU A 198 1.30 12.07 29.78
CA LEU A 198 1.31 13.18 28.82
C LEU A 198 -0.02 13.18 28.05
N MET A 199 -0.95 13.99 28.57
CA MET A 199 -2.09 14.65 27.91
C MET A 199 -2.64 14.00 26.63
N LEU A 200 -3.69 13.19 26.80
CA LEU A 200 -4.90 13.36 25.98
C LEU A 200 -5.68 14.56 26.52
#